data_AF-A0A024TZL4-F1
#
_entry.id   AF-A0A024TZL4-F1
#
_cell.length_a   1.000
_cell.length_b   1.000
_cell.length_c   1.000
_cell.angle_alpha   90.00
_cell.angle_beta   90.00
_cell.angle_gamma   90.00
#
_symmetry.space_group_name_H-M   'P 1'
#
loop_
_entity.id
_entity.type
_entity.pdbx_description
1 polymer ?
#
loop_
_entity_poly.entity_id
_entity_poly.type
_entity_poly.pdbx_seq_one_letter_code
_entity_poly.pdbx_strand_id
1 'polypeptide(L)'
;MKVVMASALAATTVAVATQLASGTPSSRAIHVCSSSVAALNGVYEVDESLRSDNAPVFTRTDEDGDDIATSDYRLFRHQGFWAFANFASWPPEVEFRCDPYRNNHEDSVACEKDQVEPPLRGYTSRQSVLSRPPTLQLHPCSVDLGVTEV
;
A
#
# COMPACT_ATOMS: atom_id res chain seq x y z
N MET A 1 29.36 -66.51 -37.82
CA MET A 1 29.57 -65.05 -37.95
C MET A 1 28.72 -64.35 -36.90
N LYS A 2 29.35 -63.65 -35.96
CA LYS A 2 28.73 -62.90 -34.86
C LYS A 2 28.57 -61.44 -35.30
N VAL A 3 27.40 -60.85 -35.11
CA VAL A 3 27.25 -59.39 -35.05
C VAL A 3 26.48 -59.09 -33.78
N VAL A 4 27.17 -58.47 -32.82
CA VAL A 4 26.64 -58.03 -31.54
C VAL A 4 26.11 -56.62 -31.74
N MET A 5 24.79 -56.42 -31.55
CA MET A 5 24.17 -55.10 -31.51
C MET A 5 24.63 -54.37 -30.24
N ALA A 6 25.43 -53.32 -30.41
CA ALA A 6 25.74 -52.39 -29.33
C ALA A 6 24.52 -51.49 -29.10
N SER A 7 23.87 -51.64 -27.94
CA SER A 7 22.79 -50.77 -27.49
C SER A 7 23.40 -49.48 -26.91
N ALA A 8 23.12 -48.34 -27.53
CA ALA A 8 23.54 -47.04 -27.03
C ALA A 8 22.61 -46.59 -25.89
N LEU A 9 23.16 -46.40 -24.68
CA LEU A 9 22.47 -45.76 -23.56
C LEU A 9 22.44 -44.24 -23.80
N ALA A 10 21.26 -43.69 -24.05
CA ALA A 10 21.04 -42.26 -24.10
C ALA A 10 21.01 -41.70 -22.65
N ALA A 11 22.06 -40.97 -22.28
CA ALA A 11 22.09 -40.19 -21.04
C ALA A 11 21.11 -39.01 -21.17
N THR A 12 19.98 -39.09 -20.46
CA THR A 12 19.01 -38.00 -20.36
C THR A 12 19.50 -37.01 -19.32
N THR A 13 20.00 -35.86 -19.76
CA THR A 13 20.34 -34.73 -18.89
C THR A 13 19.06 -34.11 -18.35
N VAL A 14 18.80 -34.27 -17.06
CA VAL A 14 17.73 -33.54 -16.37
C VAL A 14 18.22 -32.11 -16.13
N ALA A 15 17.84 -31.19 -17.00
CA ALA A 15 18.01 -29.77 -16.74
C ALA A 15 17.00 -29.34 -15.66
N VAL A 16 17.47 -29.21 -14.43
CA VAL A 16 16.70 -28.55 -13.36
C VAL A 16 16.68 -27.06 -13.67
N ALA A 17 15.60 -26.61 -14.33
CA ALA A 17 15.32 -25.19 -14.49
C ALA A 17 14.98 -24.61 -13.12
N THR A 18 15.96 -23.99 -12.48
CA THR A 18 15.73 -23.08 -11.35
C THR A 18 15.05 -21.84 -11.93
N GLN A 19 13.73 -21.80 -11.87
CA GLN A 19 12.98 -20.57 -12.08
C GLN A 19 13.34 -19.63 -10.93
N LEU A 20 14.33 -18.75 -11.15
CA LEU A 20 14.38 -17.51 -10.39
C LEU A 20 13.07 -16.79 -10.73
N ALA A 21 12.16 -16.77 -9.77
CA ALA A 21 11.08 -15.81 -9.78
C ALA A 21 11.72 -14.42 -9.68
N SER A 22 12.08 -13.84 -10.82
CA SER A 22 12.23 -12.40 -10.96
C SER A 22 10.83 -11.80 -10.93
N GLY A 23 10.19 -11.89 -9.76
CA GLY A 23 9.16 -10.95 -9.38
C GLY A 23 9.88 -9.67 -9.05
N THR A 24 10.03 -8.77 -10.03
CA THR A 24 10.19 -7.36 -9.70
C THR A 24 9.03 -7.04 -8.76
N PRO A 25 9.25 -6.66 -7.49
CA PRO A 25 8.15 -6.12 -6.71
C PRO A 25 7.66 -4.94 -7.53
N SER A 26 6.44 -5.05 -8.06
CA SER A 26 5.77 -3.89 -8.61
C SER A 26 5.55 -3.01 -7.38
N SER A 27 6.47 -2.07 -7.14
CA SER A 27 6.33 -1.09 -6.07
C SER A 27 5.10 -0.27 -6.44
N ARG A 28 3.96 -0.69 -5.90
CA ARG A 28 2.70 0.03 -6.01
C ARG A 28 2.83 1.20 -5.06
N ALA A 29 3.41 2.29 -5.57
CA ALA A 29 3.47 3.55 -4.86
C ALA A 29 2.10 4.22 -4.88
N ILE A 30 1.71 4.80 -3.74
CA ILE A 30 0.52 5.62 -3.58
C ILE A 30 0.98 6.96 -3.02
N HIS A 31 0.52 8.03 -3.64
CA HIS A 31 0.75 9.39 -3.17
C HIS A 31 -0.44 9.83 -2.33
N VAL A 32 -0.18 10.23 -1.09
CA VAL A 32 -1.19 10.69 -0.15
C VAL A 32 -1.11 12.22 -0.07
N CYS A 33 -2.22 12.87 -0.44
CA CYS A 33 -2.25 14.31 -0.66
C CYS A 33 -3.38 14.98 0.15
N SER A 34 -3.23 16.28 0.43
CA SER A 34 -4.28 17.17 0.94
C SER A 34 -4.89 16.82 2.31
N SER A 35 -4.31 15.89 3.07
CA SER A 35 -4.72 15.62 4.44
C SER A 35 -4.54 16.85 5.32
N SER A 36 -5.46 17.09 6.26
CA SER A 36 -5.25 18.09 7.31
C SER A 36 -4.16 17.70 8.31
N VAL A 37 -3.75 16.42 8.33
CA VAL A 37 -2.61 15.93 9.12
C VAL A 37 -1.38 15.95 8.22
N ALA A 38 -0.50 16.93 8.41
CA ALA A 38 0.63 17.19 7.52
C ALA A 38 1.55 15.97 7.36
N ALA A 39 1.90 15.33 8.48
CA ALA A 39 2.77 14.14 8.55
C ALA A 39 2.17 12.89 7.88
N LEU A 40 0.89 12.91 7.49
CA LEU A 40 0.28 11.80 6.77
C LEU A 40 0.47 11.92 5.25
N ASN A 41 0.76 13.13 4.73
CA ASN A 41 0.98 13.35 3.31
C ASN A 41 2.37 12.87 2.89
N GLY A 42 2.48 12.20 1.74
CA GLY A 42 3.76 11.69 1.25
C GLY A 42 3.61 10.51 0.29
N VAL A 43 4.70 9.78 0.11
CA VAL A 43 4.78 8.59 -0.77
C VAL A 43 4.73 7.34 0.09
N TYR A 44 3.80 6.45 -0.22
CA TYR A 44 3.61 5.18 0.45
C TYR A 44 3.90 4.04 -0.50
N GLU A 45 4.72 3.09 -0.09
CA GLU A 45 5.00 1.89 -0.85
C GLU A 45 4.50 0.65 -0.10
N VAL A 46 4.15 -0.39 -0.86
CA VAL A 46 3.70 -1.65 -0.31
C VAL A 46 4.85 -2.38 0.41
N ASP A 47 4.63 -2.72 1.68
CA ASP A 47 5.47 -3.62 2.46
C ASP A 47 4.78 -4.99 2.57
N GLU A 48 5.18 -5.90 1.67
CA GLU A 48 4.65 -7.26 1.60
C GLU A 48 5.02 -8.14 2.82
N SER A 49 6.00 -7.71 3.63
CA SER A 49 6.37 -8.43 4.86
C SER A 49 5.38 -8.16 6.00
N LEU A 50 4.63 -7.06 5.93
CA LEU A 50 3.65 -6.65 6.92
C LEU A 50 2.23 -6.94 6.44
N ARG A 51 1.44 -7.56 7.32
CA ARG A 51 0.07 -7.96 7.01
C ARG A 51 -0.90 -7.45 8.08
N SER A 52 -2.04 -6.94 7.65
CA SER A 52 -3.17 -6.61 8.51
C SER A 52 -4.47 -7.01 7.84
N ASP A 53 -5.32 -7.78 8.52
CA ASP A 53 -6.55 -8.36 7.97
C ASP A 53 -6.37 -9.00 6.58
N ASN A 54 -5.31 -9.80 6.40
CA ASN A 54 -4.96 -10.44 5.13
C ASN A 54 -4.73 -9.46 3.95
N ALA A 55 -4.41 -8.20 4.23
CA ALA A 55 -3.98 -7.16 3.28
C ALA A 55 -2.52 -6.76 3.55
N PRO A 56 -1.75 -6.37 2.51
CA PRO A 56 -0.43 -5.80 2.74
C PRO A 56 -0.57 -4.43 3.41
N VAL A 57 0.48 -4.00 4.11
CA VAL A 57 0.55 -2.66 4.70
C VAL A 57 1.33 -1.76 3.75
N PHE A 58 0.92 -0.51 3.61
CA PHE A 58 1.71 0.50 2.93
C PHE A 58 2.37 1.40 3.98
N THR A 59 3.68 1.58 3.85
CA THR A 59 4.50 2.40 4.73
C THR A 59 4.98 3.63 3.97
N ARG A 60 5.06 4.77 4.66
CA ARG A 60 5.61 5.98 4.07
C ARG A 60 7.13 5.81 3.84
N THR A 61 7.63 6.23 2.68
CA THR A 61 9.03 6.02 2.26
C THR A 61 9.80 7.31 2.00
N ASP A 62 9.10 8.45 2.02
CA ASP A 62 9.68 9.79 1.86
C ASP A 62 9.83 10.55 3.18
N GLU A 63 9.81 9.84 4.31
CA GLU A 63 10.09 10.37 5.64
C GLU A 63 11.58 10.33 5.97
N ASP A 64 12.09 11.39 6.58
CA ASP A 64 13.42 11.39 7.17
C ASP A 64 13.41 10.60 8.50
N GLY A 65 14.53 9.99 8.88
CA GLY A 65 14.59 9.06 10.02
C GLY A 65 14.15 9.63 11.38
N ASP A 66 14.22 10.96 11.56
CA ASP A 66 13.77 11.66 12.77
C ASP A 66 12.23 11.79 12.83
N ASP A 67 11.54 11.77 11.68
CA ASP A 67 10.08 11.90 11.60
C ASP A 67 9.38 10.62 12.09
N ILE A 68 9.93 9.44 11.77
CA ILE A 68 9.36 8.12 12.13
C ILE A 68 9.20 7.95 13.65
N ALA A 69 10.10 8.54 14.44
CA ALA A 69 10.03 8.47 15.90
C ALA A 69 8.84 9.23 16.50
N THR A 70 8.26 10.18 15.76
CA THR A 70 7.16 11.03 16.23
C THR A 70 5.86 10.81 15.44
N SER A 71 5.96 10.34 14.20
CA SER A 71 4.85 9.98 13.34
C SER A 71 5.25 8.84 12.41
N ASP A 72 4.68 7.66 12.63
CA ASP A 72 4.83 6.48 11.76
C ASP A 72 3.46 6.18 11.15
N TYR A 73 3.08 6.93 10.12
CA TYR A 73 1.78 6.72 9.48
C TYR A 73 1.85 5.56 8.51
N ARG A 74 0.88 4.65 8.65
CA ARG A 74 0.73 3.48 7.77
C ARG A 74 -0.69 3.39 7.25
N LEU A 75 -0.81 2.94 6.00
CA LEU A 75 -2.08 2.56 5.40
C LEU A 75 -2.24 1.05 5.47
N PHE A 76 -3.25 0.59 6.18
CA PHE A 76 -3.46 -0.81 6.50
C PHE A 76 -4.95 -1.13 6.54
N ARG A 77 -5.29 -2.42 6.62
CA ARG A 77 -6.67 -2.87 6.77
C ARG A 77 -7.00 -3.13 8.24
N HIS A 78 -8.12 -2.58 8.71
CA HIS A 78 -8.61 -2.72 10.07
C HIS A 78 -10.12 -3.02 10.11
N GLN A 79 -10.46 -4.19 10.64
CA GLN A 79 -11.79 -4.79 10.63
C GLN A 79 -12.38 -4.87 9.20
N GLY A 80 -11.53 -5.20 8.23
CA GLY A 80 -11.91 -5.32 6.83
C GLY A 80 -11.96 -4.01 6.05
N PHE A 81 -11.63 -2.85 6.64
CA PHE A 81 -11.64 -1.56 5.93
C PHE A 81 -10.26 -0.91 5.93
N TRP A 82 -9.90 -0.22 4.85
CA TRP A 82 -8.65 0.53 4.77
C TRP A 82 -8.67 1.74 5.70
N ALA A 83 -7.55 1.95 6.38
CA ALA A 83 -7.38 2.99 7.38
C ALA A 83 -5.94 3.50 7.42
N PHE A 84 -5.80 4.76 7.81
CA PHE A 84 -4.53 5.35 8.22
C PHE A 84 -4.46 5.36 9.74
N ALA A 85 -3.34 4.90 10.30
CA ALA A 85 -3.06 5.06 11.71
C ALA A 85 -1.61 5.48 11.94
N ASN A 86 -1.38 6.19 13.04
CA ASN A 86 -0.05 6.47 13.55
C ASN A 86 0.43 5.32 14.46
N PHE A 87 1.53 4.68 14.08
CA PHE A 87 2.17 3.56 14.77
C PHE A 87 3.29 3.99 15.72
N ALA A 88 3.60 5.29 15.82
CA ALA A 88 4.61 5.81 16.75
C ALA A 88 4.26 5.53 18.23
N SER A 89 2.98 5.29 18.53
CA SER A 89 2.49 4.85 19.85
C SER A 89 1.66 3.58 19.75
N TRP A 90 1.65 2.78 20.83
CA TRP A 90 0.81 1.59 20.93
C TRP A 90 -0.31 1.77 21.98
N PRO A 91 -1.58 1.48 21.67
CA PRO A 91 -2.08 0.99 20.37
C PRO A 91 -2.05 2.07 19.28
N PRO A 92 -1.99 1.68 17.98
CA PRO A 92 -1.98 2.65 16.89
C PRO A 92 -3.27 3.46 16.85
N GLU A 93 -3.13 4.77 16.66
CA GLU A 93 -4.26 5.69 16.63
C GLU A 93 -4.79 5.84 15.19
N VAL A 94 -6.01 5.36 14.94
CA VAL A 94 -6.64 5.43 13.61
C VAL A 94 -7.17 6.82 13.36
N GLU A 95 -6.52 7.53 12.43
CA GLU A 95 -6.83 8.91 12.10
C GLU A 95 -7.96 9.00 11.06
N PHE A 96 -7.83 8.22 9.98
CA PHE A 96 -8.76 8.19 8.86
C PHE A 96 -9.15 6.76 8.50
N ARG A 97 -10.40 6.55 8.08
CA ARG A 97 -10.90 5.24 7.65
C ARG A 97 -11.80 5.40 6.43
N CYS A 98 -11.66 4.51 5.46
CA CYS A 98 -12.63 4.38 4.39
C CYS A 98 -13.87 3.67 4.96
N ASP A 99 -14.87 4.46 5.39
CA ASP A 99 -16.07 3.97 6.07
C ASP A 99 -17.32 4.29 5.22
N PRO A 100 -17.99 3.26 4.65
CA PRO A 100 -19.13 3.48 3.77
C PRO A 100 -20.33 4.13 4.48
N TYR A 101 -20.40 4.04 5.81
CA TYR A 101 -21.52 4.56 6.60
C TYR A 101 -21.32 6.03 7.03
N ARG A 102 -20.11 6.58 6.86
CA ARG A 102 -19.80 7.97 7.22
C ARG A 102 -19.71 8.91 6.02
N ASN A 103 -19.73 8.37 4.80
CA ASN A 103 -19.75 9.15 3.55
C ASN A 103 -21.17 9.57 3.10
N ASN A 104 -22.13 9.73 4.03
CA ASN A 104 -23.49 10.21 3.74
C ASN A 104 -24.23 9.46 2.61
N HIS A 105 -23.90 8.18 2.34
CA HIS A 105 -24.42 7.46 1.18
C HIS A 105 -24.20 8.19 -0.16
N GLU A 106 -23.14 9.00 -0.32
CA GLU A 106 -22.64 9.21 -1.69
C GLU A 106 -22.41 7.82 -2.29
N ASP A 107 -22.95 7.58 -3.49
CA ASP A 107 -22.87 6.37 -4.32
C ASP A 107 -21.42 6.01 -4.71
N SER A 108 -20.51 6.09 -3.75
CA SER A 108 -19.11 5.79 -3.87
C SER A 108 -18.94 4.32 -3.50
N VAL A 109 -18.94 3.51 -4.56
CA VAL A 109 -18.40 2.13 -4.66
C VAL A 109 -16.91 2.07 -4.24
N ALA A 110 -16.41 3.07 -3.49
CA ALA A 110 -15.02 3.23 -3.14
C ALA A 110 -14.65 2.45 -1.88
N CYS A 111 -15.48 2.42 -0.83
CA CYS A 111 -15.13 1.77 0.43
C CYS A 111 -15.84 0.44 0.61
N GLU A 112 -15.32 -0.63 0.00
CA GLU A 112 -15.83 -1.98 0.22
C GLU A 112 -15.07 -2.72 1.32
N LYS A 113 -15.80 -3.56 2.07
CA LYS A 113 -15.18 -4.43 3.06
C LYS A 113 -14.31 -5.48 2.33
N ASP A 114 -13.13 -5.72 2.87
CA ASP A 114 -12.13 -6.69 2.40
C ASP A 114 -11.57 -6.42 0.99
N GLN A 115 -11.79 -5.22 0.46
CA GLN A 115 -11.29 -4.80 -0.85
C GLN A 115 -9.78 -4.91 -0.98
N VAL A 116 -9.31 -5.66 -1.98
CA VAL A 116 -7.89 -6.02 -2.17
C VAL A 116 -6.95 -4.82 -2.19
N GLU A 117 -7.34 -3.74 -2.87
CA GLU A 117 -6.54 -2.52 -3.00
C GLU A 117 -7.14 -1.37 -2.18
N PRO A 118 -6.29 -0.46 -1.66
CA PRO A 118 -6.78 0.72 -0.96
C PRO A 118 -7.58 1.63 -1.91
N PRO A 119 -8.77 2.08 -1.50
CA PRO A 119 -9.56 3.03 -2.25
C PRO A 119 -8.82 4.35 -2.42
N LEU A 120 -8.96 5.01 -3.57
CA LEU A 120 -8.31 6.30 -3.78
C LEU A 120 -9.01 7.48 -3.08
N ARG A 121 -10.22 7.26 -2.58
CA ARG A 121 -11.10 8.26 -1.97
C ARG A 121 -12.08 7.61 -0.98
N GLY A 122 -12.81 8.45 -0.24
CA GLY A 122 -13.85 8.00 0.71
C GLY A 122 -13.35 7.82 2.14
N TYR A 123 -12.12 8.25 2.44
CA TYR A 123 -11.64 8.30 3.82
C TYR A 123 -12.37 9.39 4.60
N THR A 124 -12.71 9.09 5.84
CA THR A 124 -13.28 10.04 6.80
C THR A 124 -12.50 10.01 8.10
N SER A 125 -12.37 11.16 8.76
CA SER A 125 -11.66 11.23 10.04
C SER A 125 -12.46 10.55 11.14
N ARG A 126 -11.78 9.75 11.96
CA ARG A 126 -12.38 9.18 13.18
C ARG A 126 -12.45 10.16 14.34
N GLN A 127 -11.61 11.19 14.33
CA GLN A 127 -11.45 12.11 15.45
C GLN A 127 -12.30 13.37 15.31
N SER A 128 -12.38 13.94 14.11
CA SER A 128 -13.06 15.23 13.89
C SER A 128 -13.67 15.35 12.51
N VAL A 129 -14.92 15.82 12.43
CA VAL A 129 -15.59 16.12 11.15
C VAL A 129 -14.97 17.30 10.40
N LEU A 130 -14.13 18.11 11.07
CA LEU A 130 -13.44 19.24 10.47
C LEU A 130 -12.11 18.85 9.82
N SER A 131 -11.59 17.64 10.12
CA SER A 131 -10.36 17.15 9.53
C SER A 131 -10.59 16.79 8.06
N ARG A 132 -9.85 17.44 7.17
CA ARG A 132 -9.88 17.16 5.74
C ARG A 132 -9.20 15.81 5.49
N PRO A 133 -9.91 14.83 4.91
CA PRO A 133 -9.35 13.51 4.66
C PRO A 133 -8.27 13.53 3.58
N PRO A 134 -7.36 12.54 3.58
CA PRO A 134 -6.41 12.37 2.49
C PRO A 134 -7.12 12.00 1.19
N THR A 135 -6.54 12.45 0.08
CA THR A 135 -6.81 11.93 -1.26
C THR A 135 -5.63 11.08 -1.69
N LEU A 136 -5.88 9.89 -2.20
CA LEU A 136 -4.85 8.98 -2.67
C LEU A 136 -4.76 9.07 -4.20
N GLN A 137 -3.54 9.07 -4.72
CA GLN A 137 -3.27 9.21 -6.14
C GLN A 137 -2.21 8.19 -6.57
N LEU A 138 -2.32 7.70 -7.81
CA LEU A 138 -1.30 6.84 -8.42
C LEU A 138 -0.17 7.65 -9.07
N HIS A 139 -0.28 8.97 -9.06
CA HIS A 139 0.70 9.91 -9.58
C HIS A 139 1.06 10.90 -8.48
N PRO A 140 2.24 11.56 -8.55
CA PRO A 140 2.64 12.56 -7.57
C PRO A 140 1.57 13.62 -7.32
N CYS A 141 1.45 14.04 -6.06
CA CYS A 141 0.56 15.14 -5.69
C CYS A 141 0.88 16.36 -6.56
N SER A 142 -0.14 16.98 -7.14
CA SER A 142 0.03 18.28 -7.79
C SER A 142 0.51 19.26 -6.74
N VAL A 143 1.72 19.79 -6.91
CA VAL A 143 2.23 20.89 -6.09
C VAL A 143 1.40 22.09 -6.49
N ASP A 144 0.57 22.59 -5.58
CA ASP A 144 -0.04 23.91 -5.77
C ASP A 144 1.12 24.91 -5.69
N LEU A 145 1.71 25.22 -6.84
CA LEU A 145 2.65 26.31 -6.97
C LEU A 145 1.83 27.57 -6.77
N GLY A 146 1.64 27.95 -5.51
CA GLY A 146 1.13 29.24 -5.11
C GLY A 146 2.06 30.29 -5.68
N VAL A 147 1.79 30.72 -6.91
CA VAL A 147 2.39 31.92 -7.48
C VAL A 147 1.81 33.07 -6.68
N THR A 148 2.49 33.45 -5.60
CA THR A 148 2.42 34.81 -5.09
C THR A 148 3.08 35.68 -6.16
N GLU A 149 2.28 36.16 -7.12
CA GLU A 149 2.66 37.34 -7.87
C GLU A 149 2.81 38.49 -6.85
N VAL A 150 4.03 39.01 -6.76
CA VAL A 150 4.38 40.23 -6.02
C VAL A 150 4.13 41.43 -6.93
#